data_AF-U5EPW9-F1
#
_entry.id   AF-U5EPW9-F1
#
_cell.length_a   1.000
_cell.length_b   1.000
_cell.length_c   1.000
_cell.angle_alpha   90.00
_cell.angle_beta   90.00
_cell.angle_gamma   90.00
#
_symmetry.space_group_name_H-M   'P 1'
#
loop_
_entity.id
_entity.type
_entity.pdbx_description
1 polymer ?
#
loop_
_entity_poly.entity_id
_entity_poly.type
_entity_poly.pdbx_seq_one_letter_code
_entity_poly.pdbx_strand_id
1 'polypeptide(L)'
;PLKGYKVTNLERSKKYGIAANSLKMLKEKSKEKFKLKTCRIYLPEDGVEIQDTDEDYFQTLPAQTLFIVTETDAIVKTDFEIFYDAIKSSNIEILNAGELIKNFVGNNQNNVLRMLNEVQKTYDENIMLTKREEHRDWFQGIDEKSNTKEDAMSRRSQDRVRGYFYKAKDELTKNELYRSNNAARDLINDMLELFRFFLIGFDYFSCLFNRQCENRHQAEENNGEDGSDEVDEVEKISPKKLKLAIKNAIDENNIFKKYCVTLCSEKGDFRCQGLWNEKHCNYSNHLINPYSSRENLILFQIWNLDHQIEFNRSVIPSIIQNIRRMTTETSKSNHSKENDGKDSEAICTIHNRKAKNLSVITYFLELFTIKNLKLVHIVCHDKSVHSLISNGRLICEKCDEYKYIREFQKKIQANQNRKMQ
;
A
#
# COMPACT_ATOMS: atom_id res chain seq x y z
N PRO A 1 -26.63 52.89 -20.55
CA PRO A 1 -27.03 53.03 -19.12
C PRO A 1 -25.80 53.35 -18.28
N LEU A 2 -25.92 54.05 -17.15
CA LEU A 2 -24.77 54.36 -16.29
C LEU A 2 -24.24 53.06 -15.65
N LYS A 3 -22.96 52.73 -15.92
CA LYS A 3 -22.25 51.57 -15.36
C LYS A 3 -21.07 52.06 -14.53
N GLY A 4 -20.74 51.33 -13.45
CA GLY A 4 -19.54 51.59 -12.65
C GLY A 4 -18.36 50.78 -13.17
N TYR A 5 -17.21 51.41 -13.40
CA TYR A 5 -15.98 50.78 -13.90
C TYR A 5 -14.82 51.04 -12.93
N LYS A 6 -13.77 50.22 -13.02
CA LYS A 6 -12.53 50.43 -12.27
C LYS A 6 -11.47 50.96 -13.21
N VAL A 7 -10.73 51.98 -12.81
CA VAL A 7 -9.68 52.59 -13.64
C VAL A 7 -8.41 52.72 -12.83
N THR A 8 -7.28 52.35 -13.43
CA THR A 8 -5.96 52.37 -12.80
C THR A 8 -4.91 53.00 -13.72
N ASN A 9 -3.85 53.57 -13.17
CA ASN A 9 -2.67 53.97 -13.95
C ASN A 9 -1.84 52.77 -14.42
N LEU A 10 -0.89 53.00 -15.32
CA LEU A 10 -0.02 51.97 -15.90
C LEU A 10 0.72 51.12 -14.85
N GLU A 11 1.22 51.74 -13.77
CA GLU A 11 1.91 51.03 -12.67
C GLU A 11 0.94 50.32 -11.71
N ARG A 12 -0.37 50.45 -11.93
CA ARG A 12 -1.46 49.91 -11.11
C ARG A 12 -1.44 50.33 -9.63
N SER A 13 -0.73 51.42 -9.32
CA SER A 13 -0.53 51.94 -7.97
C SER A 13 -1.68 52.84 -7.48
N LYS A 14 -2.48 53.40 -8.39
CA LYS A 14 -3.65 54.25 -8.08
C LYS A 14 -4.88 53.71 -8.79
N LYS A 15 -5.93 53.41 -8.01
CA LYS A 15 -7.20 52.86 -8.51
C LYS A 15 -8.38 53.72 -8.11
N TYR A 16 -9.29 53.98 -9.06
CA TYR A 16 -10.54 54.70 -8.83
C TYR A 16 -11.73 53.93 -9.41
N GLY A 17 -12.88 54.04 -8.75
CA GLY A 17 -14.16 53.66 -9.34
C GLY A 17 -14.75 54.86 -10.10
N ILE A 18 -15.15 54.65 -11.36
CA ILE A 18 -15.72 55.70 -12.21
C ILE A 18 -17.05 55.22 -12.78
N ALA A 19 -18.12 55.95 -12.50
CA ALA A 19 -19.42 55.74 -13.13
C ALA A 19 -19.48 56.50 -14.46
N ALA A 20 -19.68 55.77 -15.56
CA ALA A 20 -19.77 56.30 -16.91
C ALA A 20 -20.87 55.60 -17.71
N ASN A 21 -21.51 56.32 -18.62
CA ASN A 21 -22.49 55.77 -19.56
C ASN A 21 -21.99 55.80 -21.03
N SER A 22 -20.81 56.38 -21.28
CA SER A 22 -20.11 56.41 -22.56
C SER A 22 -18.59 56.37 -22.38
N LEU A 23 -17.86 55.97 -23.43
CA LEU A 23 -16.41 55.93 -23.42
C LEU A 23 -15.81 57.33 -23.21
N LYS A 24 -16.40 58.33 -23.88
CA LYS A 24 -16.02 59.74 -23.71
C LYS A 24 -16.10 60.20 -22.26
N MET A 25 -17.21 59.87 -21.57
CA MET A 25 -17.40 60.21 -20.15
C MET A 25 -16.37 59.51 -19.25
N LEU A 26 -16.05 58.25 -19.55
CA LEU A 26 -15.02 57.51 -18.83
C LEU A 26 -13.64 58.15 -19.01
N LYS A 27 -13.27 58.54 -20.24
CA LYS A 27 -12.00 59.22 -20.57
C LYS A 27 -11.88 60.58 -19.88
N GLU A 28 -12.92 61.41 -19.92
CA GLU A 28 -12.92 62.73 -19.27
C GLU A 28 -12.75 62.63 -17.75
N LYS A 29 -13.53 61.76 -17.09
CA LYS A 29 -13.42 61.55 -15.64
C LYS A 29 -12.08 60.94 -15.23
N SER A 30 -11.56 60.03 -16.05
CA SER A 30 -10.23 59.43 -15.82
C SER A 30 -9.13 60.48 -15.96
N LYS A 31 -9.21 61.33 -17.01
CA LYS A 31 -8.29 62.44 -17.24
C LYS A 31 -8.21 63.37 -16.02
N GLU A 32 -9.34 63.73 -15.43
CA GLU A 32 -9.39 64.56 -14.23
C GLU A 32 -8.76 63.86 -13.01
N LYS A 33 -9.17 62.61 -12.73
CA LYS A 33 -8.71 61.84 -11.56
C LYS A 33 -7.20 61.53 -11.59
N PHE A 34 -6.66 61.25 -12.76
CA PHE A 34 -5.24 60.95 -12.95
C PHE A 34 -4.40 62.18 -13.35
N LYS A 35 -5.02 63.36 -13.47
CA LYS A 35 -4.39 64.64 -13.88
C LYS A 35 -3.66 64.53 -15.22
N LEU A 36 -4.28 63.89 -16.19
CA LEU A 36 -3.71 63.61 -17.50
C LEU A 36 -3.98 64.74 -18.50
N LYS A 37 -3.09 64.96 -19.47
CA LYS A 37 -3.33 65.86 -20.62
C LYS A 37 -4.23 65.22 -21.67
N THR A 38 -4.03 63.94 -21.92
CA THR A 38 -4.79 63.06 -22.83
C THR A 38 -5.09 61.75 -22.10
N CYS A 39 -6.17 61.06 -22.44
CA CYS A 39 -6.52 59.81 -21.77
C CYS A 39 -6.81 58.71 -22.78
N ARG A 40 -5.85 57.79 -22.89
CA ARG A 40 -5.99 56.52 -23.61
C ARG A 40 -6.41 55.45 -22.61
N ILE A 41 -7.26 54.52 -23.04
CA ILE A 41 -7.86 53.47 -22.20
C ILE A 41 -7.51 52.12 -22.80
N TYR A 42 -7.00 51.22 -21.97
CA TYR A 42 -6.60 49.87 -22.37
C TYR A 42 -7.29 48.83 -21.48
N LEU A 43 -7.57 47.66 -22.05
CA LEU A 43 -8.01 46.49 -21.30
C LEU A 43 -6.80 45.76 -20.70
N PRO A 44 -6.77 45.54 -19.39
CA PRO A 44 -5.71 44.77 -18.73
C PRO A 44 -5.63 43.30 -19.16
N GLU A 45 -6.72 42.73 -19.66
CA GLU A 45 -6.80 41.32 -20.01
C GLU A 45 -5.90 40.96 -21.21
N ASP A 46 -5.87 41.82 -22.23
CA ASP A 46 -5.16 41.60 -23.50
C ASP A 46 -4.23 42.75 -23.90
N GLY A 47 -4.24 43.86 -23.15
CA GLY A 47 -3.41 45.04 -23.42
C GLY A 47 -3.89 45.88 -24.60
N VAL A 48 -5.10 45.62 -25.11
CA VAL A 48 -5.64 46.32 -26.29
C VAL A 48 -6.23 47.67 -25.90
N GLU A 49 -5.96 48.69 -26.72
CA GLU A 49 -6.57 50.02 -26.55
C GLU A 49 -8.02 50.03 -27.04
N ILE A 50 -8.90 50.68 -26.29
CA ILE A 50 -10.25 51.04 -26.73
C ILE A 50 -10.21 52.44 -27.35
N GLN A 51 -10.26 52.47 -28.69
CA GLN A 51 -10.20 53.70 -29.46
C GLN A 51 -11.52 54.49 -29.37
N ASP A 52 -11.50 55.77 -29.76
CA ASP A 52 -12.70 56.61 -29.71
C ASP A 52 -13.84 56.13 -30.62
N THR A 53 -13.52 55.31 -31.63
CA THR A 53 -14.48 54.64 -32.52
C THR A 53 -15.17 53.43 -31.90
N ASP A 54 -14.68 52.92 -30.78
CA ASP A 54 -15.07 51.62 -30.21
C ASP A 54 -16.18 51.74 -29.14
N GLU A 55 -17.07 52.73 -29.28
CA GLU A 55 -18.16 52.96 -28.33
C GLU A 55 -19.09 51.74 -28.23
N ASP A 56 -19.43 51.10 -29.35
CA ASP A 56 -20.27 49.90 -29.36
C ASP A 56 -19.63 48.75 -28.58
N TYR A 57 -18.32 48.54 -28.76
CA TYR A 57 -17.56 47.54 -28.00
C TYR A 57 -17.54 47.89 -26.51
N PHE A 58 -17.26 49.14 -26.14
CA PHE A 58 -17.29 49.60 -24.76
C PHE A 58 -18.65 49.34 -24.08
N GLN A 59 -19.76 49.51 -24.79
CA GLN A 59 -21.09 49.24 -24.25
C GLN A 59 -21.35 47.76 -23.95
N THR A 60 -20.68 46.85 -24.67
CA THR A 60 -20.75 45.40 -24.38
C THR A 60 -20.03 45.00 -23.10
N LEU A 61 -19.06 45.80 -22.64
CA LEU A 61 -18.27 45.47 -21.46
C LEU A 61 -19.13 45.47 -20.19
N PRO A 62 -18.91 44.50 -19.29
CA PRO A 62 -19.68 44.38 -18.05
C PRO A 62 -19.40 45.56 -17.10
N ALA A 63 -20.29 45.75 -16.13
CA ALA A 63 -19.96 46.64 -15.01
C ALA A 63 -18.76 46.06 -14.24
N GLN A 64 -17.96 46.94 -13.65
CA GLN A 64 -16.75 46.64 -12.87
C GLN A 64 -15.53 46.17 -13.67
N THR A 65 -15.59 46.19 -15.01
CA THR A 65 -14.40 46.02 -15.85
C THR A 65 -13.29 46.98 -15.41
N LEU A 66 -12.07 46.45 -15.33
CA LEU A 66 -10.87 47.21 -15.01
C LEU A 66 -10.30 47.79 -16.31
N PHE A 67 -9.85 49.04 -16.24
CA PHE A 67 -9.18 49.72 -17.34
C PHE A 67 -7.86 50.31 -16.88
N ILE A 68 -6.88 50.32 -17.78
CA ILE A 68 -5.60 51.02 -17.59
C ILE A 68 -5.61 52.32 -18.39
N VAL A 69 -5.21 53.42 -17.76
CA VAL A 69 -5.13 54.73 -18.40
C VAL A 69 -3.73 55.30 -18.44
N THR A 70 -3.43 55.99 -19.54
CA THR A 70 -2.14 56.65 -19.81
C THR A 70 -2.32 57.86 -20.73
N GLU A 71 -1.33 58.77 -20.75
CA GLU A 71 -1.31 59.93 -21.65
C GLU A 71 -0.86 59.56 -23.07
N THR A 72 0.12 58.67 -23.16
CA THR A 72 0.82 58.31 -24.40
C THR A 72 0.56 56.87 -24.78
N ASP A 73 1.01 56.50 -25.98
CA ASP A 73 1.05 55.08 -26.36
C ASP A 73 1.88 54.31 -25.36
N ALA A 74 1.35 53.17 -24.91
CA ALA A 74 2.03 52.33 -23.95
C ALA A 74 1.74 50.86 -24.28
N ILE A 75 2.76 50.03 -24.13
CA ILE A 75 2.60 48.58 -24.07
C ILE A 75 2.12 48.28 -22.65
N VAL A 76 0.85 47.91 -22.53
CA VAL A 76 0.23 47.61 -21.25
C VAL A 76 0.57 46.18 -20.85
N LYS A 77 1.22 46.02 -19.70
CA LYS A 77 1.40 44.69 -19.10
C LYS A 77 0.05 44.10 -18.72
N THR A 78 -0.25 42.95 -19.30
CA THR A 78 -1.49 42.22 -19.08
C THR A 78 -1.56 41.67 -17.65
N ASP A 79 -2.77 41.31 -17.21
CA ASP A 79 -2.96 40.61 -15.94
C ASP A 79 -2.12 39.33 -15.87
N PHE A 80 -2.10 38.56 -16.96
CA PHE A 80 -1.32 37.33 -17.06
C PHE A 80 0.17 37.59 -16.89
N GLU A 81 0.74 38.59 -17.57
CA GLU A 81 2.17 38.91 -17.46
C GLU A 81 2.55 39.33 -16.04
N ILE A 82 1.69 40.08 -15.34
CA ILE A 82 1.94 40.46 -13.95
C ILE A 82 1.90 39.25 -13.03
N PHE A 83 0.93 38.36 -13.19
CA PHE A 83 0.88 37.11 -12.43
C PHE A 83 2.08 36.22 -12.74
N TYR A 84 2.46 36.11 -14.01
CA TYR A 84 3.62 35.34 -14.45
C TYR A 84 4.93 35.91 -13.87
N ASP A 85 5.12 37.23 -13.93
CA ASP A 85 6.27 37.91 -13.34
C ASP A 85 6.32 37.72 -11.82
N ALA A 86 5.17 37.77 -11.14
CA ALA A 86 5.08 37.51 -9.70
C ALA A 86 5.50 36.07 -9.38
N ILE A 87 4.94 35.07 -10.06
CA ILE A 87 5.30 33.65 -9.90
C ILE A 87 6.78 33.42 -10.21
N LYS A 88 7.29 34.05 -11.28
CA LYS A 88 8.69 33.94 -11.70
C LYS A 88 9.62 34.53 -10.65
N SER A 89 9.29 35.70 -10.12
CA SER A 89 10.09 36.36 -9.09
C SER A 89 10.13 35.59 -7.77
N SER A 90 9.01 34.98 -7.36
CA SER A 90 8.95 34.17 -6.14
C SER A 90 9.65 32.82 -6.26
N ASN A 91 9.92 32.34 -7.49
CA ASN A 91 10.54 31.05 -7.77
C ASN A 91 11.83 31.18 -8.60
N ILE A 92 12.46 32.35 -8.60
CA ILE A 92 13.59 32.66 -9.49
C ILE A 92 14.77 31.72 -9.26
N GLU A 93 15.00 31.28 -8.02
CA GLU A 93 16.06 30.32 -7.68
C GLU A 93 15.82 28.95 -8.31
N ILE A 94 14.58 28.45 -8.27
CA ILE A 94 14.20 27.17 -8.87
C ILE A 94 14.36 27.22 -10.39
N LEU A 95 13.93 28.33 -11.00
CA LEU A 95 14.06 28.53 -12.45
C LEU A 95 15.52 28.63 -12.89
N ASN A 96 16.33 29.38 -12.14
CA ASN A 96 17.77 29.48 -12.40
C ASN A 96 18.46 28.14 -12.20
N ALA A 97 18.11 27.37 -11.15
CA ALA A 97 18.63 26.03 -10.94
C ALA A 97 18.28 25.11 -12.10
N GLY A 98 17.03 25.16 -12.60
CA GLY A 98 16.61 24.41 -13.78
C GLY A 98 17.42 24.76 -15.03
N GLU A 99 17.65 26.05 -15.28
CA GLU A 99 18.46 26.51 -16.42
C GLU A 99 19.94 26.11 -16.28
N LEU A 100 20.50 26.20 -15.07
CA LEU A 100 21.86 25.74 -14.79
C LEU A 100 22.01 24.23 -15.01
N ILE A 101 21.05 23.42 -14.54
CA ILE A 101 21.03 21.97 -14.77
C ILE A 101 20.94 21.67 -16.27
N LYS A 102 20.05 22.35 -16.98
CA LYS A 102 19.89 22.18 -18.43
C LYS A 102 21.19 22.49 -19.17
N ASN A 103 21.85 23.60 -18.84
CA ASN A 103 23.12 23.98 -19.45
C ASN A 103 24.25 23.02 -19.07
N PHE A 104 24.31 22.57 -17.81
CA PHE A 104 25.26 21.55 -17.37
C PHE A 104 25.10 20.25 -18.15
N VAL A 105 23.87 19.72 -18.23
CA VAL A 105 23.58 18.48 -18.98
C VAL A 105 23.84 18.68 -20.47
N GLY A 106 23.43 19.81 -21.05
CA GLY A 106 23.67 20.14 -22.45
C GLY A 106 25.14 20.21 -22.83
N ASN A 107 25.97 20.79 -21.97
CA ASN A 107 27.41 20.90 -22.19
C ASN A 107 28.18 19.61 -21.87
N ASN A 108 27.59 18.70 -21.08
CA ASN A 108 28.24 17.47 -20.62
C ASN A 108 27.50 16.19 -21.04
N GLN A 109 26.72 16.23 -22.12
CA GLN A 109 25.81 15.13 -22.52
C GLN A 109 26.48 13.76 -22.51
N ASN A 110 27.64 13.62 -23.16
CA ASN A 110 28.35 12.34 -23.25
C ASN A 110 28.81 11.83 -21.88
N ASN A 111 29.28 12.72 -21.00
CA ASN A 111 29.71 12.35 -19.65
C ASN A 111 28.52 11.96 -18.78
N VAL A 112 27.42 12.73 -18.84
CA VAL A 112 26.19 12.43 -18.09
C VAL A 112 25.60 11.10 -18.55
N LEU A 113 25.49 10.86 -19.85
CA LEU A 113 25.01 9.58 -20.40
C LEU A 113 25.91 8.42 -19.98
N ARG A 114 27.24 8.60 -20.02
CA ARG A 114 28.19 7.60 -19.54
C ARG A 114 27.98 7.29 -18.06
N MET A 115 27.87 8.31 -17.20
CA MET A 115 27.63 8.13 -15.77
C MET A 115 26.30 7.42 -15.49
N LEU A 116 25.22 7.79 -16.19
CA LEU A 116 23.92 7.11 -16.05
C LEU A 116 24.00 5.64 -16.48
N ASN A 117 24.70 5.34 -17.58
CA ASN A 117 24.92 3.97 -18.03
C ASN A 117 25.79 3.17 -17.06
N GLU A 118 26.82 3.78 -16.48
CA GLU A 118 27.66 3.16 -15.45
C GLU A 118 26.84 2.83 -14.20
N VAL A 119 26.02 3.76 -13.71
CA VAL A 119 25.11 3.54 -12.57
C VAL A 119 24.12 2.42 -12.87
N GLN A 120 23.49 2.44 -14.05
CA GLN A 120 22.55 1.40 -14.46
C GLN A 120 23.24 0.03 -14.58
N LYS A 121 24.43 -0.02 -15.19
CA LYS A 121 25.22 -1.25 -15.32
C LYS A 121 25.59 -1.83 -13.96
N THR A 122 26.11 -1.01 -13.05
CA THR A 122 26.44 -1.45 -11.68
C THR A 122 25.20 -1.93 -10.94
N TYR A 123 24.06 -1.26 -11.11
CA TYR A 123 22.79 -1.71 -10.54
C TYR A 123 22.39 -3.11 -11.06
N ASP A 124 22.46 -3.33 -12.37
CA ASP A 124 22.12 -4.61 -13.00
C ASP A 124 23.11 -5.72 -12.60
N GLU A 125 24.41 -5.44 -12.56
CA GLU A 125 25.43 -6.38 -12.08
C GLU A 125 25.19 -6.78 -10.63
N ASN A 126 24.91 -5.80 -9.76
CA ASN A 126 24.67 -6.03 -8.34
C ASN A 126 23.45 -6.92 -8.07
N ILE A 127 22.41 -6.82 -8.89
CA ILE A 127 21.23 -7.69 -8.80
C ILE A 127 21.62 -9.15 -9.00
N MET A 128 22.51 -9.44 -9.94
CA MET A 128 22.92 -10.81 -10.28
C MET A 128 23.76 -11.47 -9.18
N LEU A 129 24.41 -10.68 -8.33
CA LEU A 129 25.18 -11.20 -7.19
C LEU A 129 24.24 -11.81 -6.15
N THR A 130 24.58 -13.00 -5.66
CA THR A 130 23.81 -13.73 -4.64
C THR A 130 24.62 -13.94 -3.37
N LYS A 131 25.89 -14.34 -3.48
CA LYS A 131 26.68 -14.73 -2.32
C LYS A 131 27.18 -13.53 -1.54
N ARG A 132 27.34 -13.72 -0.23
CA ARG A 132 27.94 -12.72 0.69
C ARG A 132 29.34 -12.32 0.26
N GLU A 133 30.12 -13.26 -0.23
CA GLU A 133 31.50 -13.03 -0.69
C GLU A 133 31.55 -12.11 -1.91
N GLU A 134 30.52 -12.17 -2.77
CA GLU A 134 30.40 -11.40 -4.02
C GLU A 134 29.94 -9.96 -3.77
N HIS A 135 29.05 -9.72 -2.79
CA HIS A 135 28.45 -8.41 -2.55
C HIS A 135 28.42 -8.06 -1.05
N ARG A 136 29.60 -7.96 -0.42
CA ARG A 136 29.75 -7.78 1.04
C ARG A 136 28.96 -6.60 1.61
N ASP A 137 28.92 -5.48 0.90
CA ASP A 137 28.23 -4.26 1.33
C ASP A 137 26.73 -4.49 1.51
N TRP A 138 26.09 -5.26 0.62
CA TRP A 138 24.68 -5.62 0.74
C TRP A 138 24.36 -6.34 2.06
N PHE A 139 25.29 -7.16 2.55
CA PHE A 139 25.13 -7.97 3.76
C PHE A 139 25.53 -7.26 5.06
N GLN A 140 25.94 -5.99 5.00
CA GLN A 140 26.34 -5.24 6.19
C GLN A 140 25.15 -5.09 7.16
N GLY A 141 25.28 -5.68 8.36
CA GLY A 141 24.24 -5.73 9.38
C GLY A 141 23.25 -6.89 9.25
N ILE A 142 23.47 -7.82 8.31
CA ILE A 142 22.70 -9.06 8.18
C ILE A 142 23.40 -10.20 8.93
N ASP A 143 22.63 -11.00 9.67
CA ASP A 143 23.09 -12.21 10.39
C ASP A 143 24.07 -13.03 9.53
N GLU A 144 25.24 -13.34 10.10
CA GLU A 144 26.36 -14.04 9.44
C GLU A 144 25.96 -15.42 8.90
N LYS A 145 24.91 -16.05 9.45
CA LYS A 145 24.41 -17.33 8.96
C LYS A 145 23.73 -17.22 7.59
N SER A 146 23.40 -16.01 7.12
CA SER A 146 22.86 -15.81 5.77
C SER A 146 23.99 -15.57 4.78
N ASN A 147 24.22 -16.57 3.93
CA ASN A 147 25.29 -16.57 2.94
C ASN A 147 24.82 -16.12 1.55
N THR A 148 23.51 -16.12 1.29
CA THR A 148 22.91 -15.64 0.05
C THR A 148 21.86 -14.58 0.30
N LYS A 149 21.61 -13.72 -0.69
CA LYS A 149 20.57 -12.69 -0.59
C LYS A 149 19.19 -13.32 -0.44
N GLU A 150 18.97 -14.43 -1.12
CA GLU A 150 17.73 -15.21 -1.12
C GLU A 150 17.42 -15.81 0.24
N ASP A 151 18.41 -16.36 0.94
CA ASP A 151 18.23 -16.82 2.33
C ASP A 151 17.94 -15.64 3.26
N ALA A 152 18.66 -14.52 3.12
CA ALA A 152 18.40 -13.34 3.93
C ALA A 152 16.98 -12.78 3.72
N MET A 153 16.52 -12.71 2.47
CA MET A 153 15.16 -12.28 2.13
C MET A 153 14.10 -13.30 2.58
N SER A 154 14.40 -14.60 2.46
CA SER A 154 13.55 -15.68 2.97
C SER A 154 13.32 -15.53 4.48
N ARG A 155 14.39 -15.34 5.26
CA ARG A 155 14.29 -15.12 6.71
C ARG A 155 13.47 -13.88 7.05
N ARG A 156 13.64 -12.78 6.31
CA ARG A 156 12.82 -11.57 6.48
C ARG A 156 11.33 -11.84 6.26
N SER A 157 10.96 -12.65 5.26
CA SER A 157 9.57 -13.08 5.07
C SER A 157 9.08 -13.87 6.29
N GLN A 158 9.85 -14.87 6.70
CA GLN A 158 9.51 -15.69 7.85
C GLN A 158 9.33 -14.86 9.13
N ASP A 159 10.16 -13.84 9.35
CA ASP A 159 10.09 -12.98 10.53
C ASP A 159 8.82 -12.12 10.54
N ARG A 160 8.36 -11.63 9.38
CA ARG A 160 7.06 -10.95 9.27
C ARG A 160 5.92 -11.88 9.67
N VAL A 161 5.90 -13.09 9.13
CA VAL A 161 4.86 -14.09 9.41
C VAL A 161 4.91 -14.56 10.86
N ARG A 162 6.10 -14.80 11.43
CA ARG A 162 6.28 -15.09 12.86
C ARG A 162 5.75 -13.97 13.72
N GLY A 163 6.00 -12.72 13.34
CA GLY A 163 5.44 -11.54 14.00
C GLY A 163 3.91 -11.61 14.10
N TYR A 164 3.23 -11.96 13.02
CA TYR A 164 1.77 -12.16 13.04
C TYR A 164 1.34 -13.30 13.95
N PHE A 165 2.08 -14.42 13.97
CA PHE A 165 1.75 -15.54 14.85
C PHE A 165 1.88 -15.18 16.32
N TYR A 166 2.98 -14.54 16.71
CA TYR A 166 3.18 -14.10 18.10
C TYR A 166 2.16 -13.06 18.50
N LYS A 167 1.83 -12.12 17.61
CA LYS A 167 0.73 -11.18 17.84
C LYS A 167 -0.60 -11.91 18.07
N ALA A 168 -0.92 -12.93 17.27
CA ALA A 168 -2.20 -13.63 17.37
C ALA A 168 -2.27 -14.44 18.67
N LYS A 169 -1.18 -15.13 18.99
CA LYS A 169 -1.00 -15.83 20.27
C LYS A 169 -1.20 -14.88 21.45
N ASP A 170 -0.56 -13.71 21.42
CA ASP A 170 -0.67 -12.73 22.50
C ASP A 170 -2.10 -12.24 22.69
N GLU A 171 -2.77 -11.82 21.61
CA GLU A 171 -4.16 -11.34 21.68
C GLU A 171 -5.13 -12.43 22.18
N LEU A 172 -4.98 -13.67 21.70
CA LEU A 172 -5.85 -14.78 22.08
C LEU A 172 -5.62 -15.26 23.53
N THR A 173 -4.36 -15.29 23.99
CA THR A 173 -4.02 -15.80 25.33
C THR A 173 -4.14 -14.76 26.44
N LYS A 174 -4.08 -13.46 26.12
CA LYS A 174 -4.32 -12.37 27.08
C LYS A 174 -5.81 -12.11 27.33
N ASN A 175 -6.69 -12.59 26.46
CA ASN A 175 -8.12 -12.42 26.59
C ASN A 175 -8.70 -13.08 27.85
N GLU A 176 -9.71 -12.45 28.46
CA GLU A 176 -10.37 -12.96 29.68
C GLU A 176 -10.96 -14.37 29.50
N LEU A 177 -11.52 -14.67 28.32
CA LEU A 177 -12.14 -15.95 28.01
C LEU A 177 -11.14 -17.11 28.11
N TYR A 178 -9.88 -16.89 27.70
CA TYR A 178 -8.80 -17.87 27.83
C TYR A 178 -8.44 -18.16 29.29
N ARG A 179 -8.53 -17.13 30.15
CA ARG A 179 -8.20 -17.24 31.57
C ARG A 179 -9.32 -17.87 32.38
N SER A 180 -10.57 -17.52 32.08
CA SER A 180 -11.73 -17.91 32.89
C SER A 180 -12.38 -19.24 32.50
N ASN A 181 -12.24 -19.69 31.24
CA ASN A 181 -12.93 -20.87 30.74
C ASN A 181 -11.95 -21.94 30.20
N ASN A 182 -11.91 -23.11 30.86
CA ASN A 182 -11.02 -24.21 30.46
C ASN A 182 -11.30 -24.70 29.03
N ALA A 183 -12.56 -24.87 28.64
CA ALA A 183 -12.91 -25.30 27.29
C ALA A 183 -12.50 -24.27 26.23
N ALA A 184 -12.60 -22.97 26.53
CA ALA A 184 -12.12 -21.93 25.63
C ALA A 184 -10.59 -21.97 25.51
N ARG A 185 -9.89 -22.20 26.63
CA ARG A 185 -8.43 -22.34 26.68
C ARG A 185 -7.96 -23.49 25.79
N ASP A 186 -8.62 -24.64 25.88
CA ASP A 186 -8.29 -25.81 25.09
C ASP A 186 -8.51 -25.55 23.59
N LEU A 187 -9.64 -24.95 23.21
CA LEU A 187 -9.90 -24.57 21.81
C LEU A 187 -8.86 -23.60 21.24
N ILE A 188 -8.43 -22.62 22.05
CA ILE A 188 -7.39 -21.65 21.64
C ILE A 188 -6.03 -22.34 21.49
N ASN A 189 -5.65 -23.18 22.44
CA ASN A 189 -4.37 -23.90 22.39
C ASN A 189 -4.32 -24.86 21.20
N ASP A 190 -5.39 -25.61 20.95
CA ASP A 190 -5.52 -26.50 19.80
C ASP A 190 -5.41 -25.71 18.47
N MET A 191 -6.08 -24.55 18.38
CA MET A 191 -6.00 -23.68 17.20
C MET A 191 -4.58 -23.13 16.98
N LEU A 192 -3.92 -22.64 18.03
CA LEU A 192 -2.56 -22.11 17.96
C LEU A 192 -1.54 -23.19 17.60
N GLU A 193 -1.73 -24.42 18.08
CA GLU A 193 -0.89 -25.55 17.70
C GLU A 193 -1.09 -25.94 16.22
N LEU A 194 -2.34 -25.95 15.74
CA LEU A 194 -2.62 -26.15 14.31
C LEU A 194 -1.98 -25.06 13.45
N PHE A 195 -2.08 -23.78 13.86
CA PHE A 195 -1.38 -22.69 13.17
C PHE A 195 0.12 -22.93 13.13
N ARG A 196 0.73 -23.29 14.26
CA ARG A 196 2.16 -23.60 14.33
C ARG A 196 2.53 -24.74 13.40
N PHE A 197 1.73 -25.80 13.32
CA PHE A 197 1.99 -26.90 12.40
C PHE A 197 1.95 -26.45 10.94
N PHE A 198 0.92 -25.72 10.52
CA PHE A 198 0.86 -25.21 9.16
C PHE A 198 2.01 -24.26 8.84
N LEU A 199 2.36 -23.34 9.75
CA LEU A 199 3.50 -22.45 9.58
C LEU A 199 4.81 -23.21 9.41
N ILE A 200 5.06 -24.24 10.22
CA ILE A 200 6.26 -25.09 10.07
C ILE A 200 6.24 -25.83 8.72
N GLY A 201 5.09 -26.34 8.32
CA GLY A 201 4.90 -27.09 7.08
C GLY A 201 5.18 -26.26 5.83
N PHE A 202 4.80 -24.99 5.83
CA PHE A 202 5.05 -24.04 4.73
C PHE A 202 6.29 -23.15 4.96
N ASP A 203 7.16 -23.55 5.88
CA ASP A 203 8.41 -22.85 6.20
C ASP A 203 8.22 -21.34 6.49
N TYR A 204 7.14 -21.03 7.21
CA TYR A 204 6.70 -19.66 7.54
C TYR A 204 6.60 -18.75 6.32
N PHE A 205 6.23 -19.31 5.16
CA PHE A 205 6.14 -18.62 3.88
C PHE A 205 7.44 -17.87 3.52
N SER A 206 8.59 -18.51 3.75
CA SER A 206 9.91 -18.03 3.32
C SER A 206 9.97 -17.62 1.85
N CYS A 207 9.16 -18.26 1.01
CA CYS A 207 9.04 -17.99 -0.42
C CYS A 207 8.58 -16.57 -0.78
N LEU A 208 7.79 -15.87 0.05
CA LEU A 208 7.16 -14.60 -0.34
C LEU A 208 8.16 -13.55 -0.84
N PHE A 209 9.34 -13.53 -0.25
CA PHE A 209 10.38 -12.57 -0.60
C PHE A 209 11.57 -13.19 -1.34
N ASN A 210 11.49 -14.47 -1.72
CA ASN A 210 12.58 -15.15 -2.38
C ASN A 210 12.39 -15.15 -3.91
N ARG A 211 13.23 -14.44 -4.65
CA ARG A 211 13.17 -14.36 -6.12
C ARG A 211 13.40 -15.69 -6.85
N GLN A 212 14.06 -16.64 -6.21
CA GLN A 212 14.32 -18.00 -6.72
C GLN A 212 13.15 -18.98 -6.47
N CYS A 213 12.06 -18.55 -5.82
CA CYS A 213 10.88 -19.39 -5.70
C CYS A 213 10.20 -19.56 -7.07
N GLU A 214 9.91 -20.80 -7.45
CA GLU A 214 9.30 -21.17 -8.73
C GLU A 214 7.91 -20.55 -8.90
N ASN A 215 7.04 -20.68 -7.90
CA ASN A 215 5.67 -20.19 -7.99
C ASN A 215 5.66 -18.67 -7.79
N ARG A 216 5.16 -17.93 -8.79
CA ARG A 216 5.02 -16.48 -8.71
C ARG A 216 3.59 -16.07 -8.44
N HIS A 217 3.41 -14.98 -7.70
CA HIS A 217 2.09 -14.41 -7.53
C HIS A 217 1.61 -13.83 -8.86
N GLN A 218 0.51 -14.37 -9.40
CA GLN A 218 -0.16 -13.83 -10.59
C GLN A 218 -0.69 -12.41 -10.31
N ALA A 219 0.10 -11.39 -10.60
CA ALA A 219 -0.42 -10.19 -11.22
C ALA A 219 -0.41 -10.47 -12.74
N GLU A 220 -1.50 -10.19 -13.44
CA GLU A 220 -1.73 -10.53 -14.85
C GLU A 220 -0.46 -10.45 -15.71
N GLU A 221 -0.25 -11.53 -16.47
CA GLU A 221 1.00 -12.04 -17.03
C GLU A 221 1.72 -11.12 -18.03
N ASN A 222 3.01 -11.41 -18.24
CA ASN A 222 3.40 -11.95 -19.54
C ASN A 222 4.66 -12.84 -19.44
N ASN A 223 4.44 -14.09 -19.87
CA ASN A 223 5.33 -15.06 -20.53
C ASN A 223 6.35 -15.87 -19.71
N GLY A 224 6.20 -17.20 -19.81
CA GLY A 224 7.32 -18.15 -19.88
C GLY A 224 7.18 -19.40 -19.02
N GLU A 225 6.70 -20.49 -19.60
CA GLU A 225 6.83 -21.86 -19.09
C GLU A 225 8.31 -22.29 -19.08
N ASP A 226 8.79 -22.99 -18.05
CA ASP A 226 9.00 -24.45 -18.02
C ASP A 226 9.97 -24.92 -16.89
N GLY A 227 9.67 -26.08 -16.32
CA GLY A 227 10.61 -27.15 -15.91
C GLY A 227 11.76 -26.94 -14.90
N SER A 228 11.56 -27.53 -13.70
CA SER A 228 12.47 -28.42 -12.92
C SER A 228 13.92 -28.02 -12.57
N ASP A 229 14.29 -28.05 -11.28
CA ASP A 229 15.07 -29.16 -10.68
C ASP A 229 15.45 -28.90 -9.20
N GLU A 230 15.46 -30.00 -8.43
CA GLU A 230 15.95 -30.10 -7.05
C GLU A 230 17.46 -29.82 -6.94
N VAL A 231 17.94 -29.23 -5.82
CA VAL A 231 18.91 -29.89 -4.91
C VAL A 231 19.27 -29.10 -3.63
N ASP A 232 19.36 -29.89 -2.55
CA ASP A 232 20.29 -29.95 -1.42
C ASP A 232 20.31 -29.02 -0.17
N GLU A 233 20.26 -29.74 0.95
CA GLU A 233 20.37 -29.39 2.37
C GLU A 233 21.79 -29.00 2.82
N VAL A 234 21.89 -28.08 3.78
CA VAL A 234 22.98 -28.09 4.79
C VAL A 234 22.41 -27.80 6.19
N GLU A 235 22.88 -28.55 7.18
CA GLU A 235 22.26 -28.79 8.50
C GLU A 235 22.53 -27.76 9.62
N LYS A 236 21.59 -27.68 10.59
CA LYS A 236 21.85 -27.77 12.05
C LYS A 236 20.58 -28.13 12.88
N ILE A 237 20.62 -29.32 13.49
CA ILE A 237 19.95 -29.98 14.67
C ILE A 237 18.50 -29.64 15.12
N SER A 238 17.62 -30.67 15.04
CA SER A 238 16.42 -31.04 15.84
C SER A 238 15.28 -30.01 16.09
N PRO A 239 14.58 -29.57 15.03
CA PRO A 239 13.11 -29.78 14.86
C PRO A 239 12.75 -30.57 13.59
N LYS A 240 13.75 -31.16 12.93
CA LYS A 240 13.68 -31.76 11.58
C LYS A 240 12.59 -32.82 11.41
N LYS A 241 12.40 -33.71 12.40
CA LYS A 241 11.43 -34.82 12.30
C LYS A 241 9.98 -34.38 12.38
N LEU A 242 9.68 -33.32 13.16
CA LEU A 242 8.33 -32.75 13.22
C LEU A 242 8.05 -31.97 11.94
N LYS A 243 9.03 -31.20 11.44
CA LYS A 243 8.94 -30.51 10.15
C LYS A 243 8.67 -31.50 9.01
N LEU A 244 9.41 -32.61 8.96
CA LEU A 244 9.22 -33.67 7.97
C LEU A 244 7.87 -34.38 8.13
N ALA A 245 7.46 -34.73 9.36
CA ALA A 245 6.17 -35.37 9.60
C ALA A 245 4.97 -34.48 9.23
N ILE A 246 5.08 -33.16 9.49
CA ILE A 246 4.09 -32.17 9.09
C ILE A 246 4.08 -32.01 7.57
N LYS A 247 5.26 -31.86 6.95
CA LYS A 247 5.40 -31.73 5.50
C LYS A 247 4.80 -32.95 4.78
N ASN A 248 5.01 -34.15 5.30
CA ASN A 248 4.42 -35.39 4.76
C ASN A 248 2.92 -35.54 5.07
N ALA A 249 2.41 -34.90 6.13
CA ALA A 249 0.99 -34.93 6.47
C ALA A 249 0.17 -33.90 5.66
N ILE A 250 0.83 -32.84 5.20
CA ILE A 250 0.32 -31.85 4.24
C ILE A 250 0.33 -32.51 2.85
N ASP A 251 -0.86 -32.85 2.33
CA ASP A 251 -1.05 -33.46 1.01
C ASP A 251 -0.47 -32.60 -0.13
N GLU A 252 0.05 -33.19 -1.21
CA GLU A 252 0.60 -32.49 -2.39
C GLU A 252 -0.47 -31.71 -3.16
N ASN A 253 -1.74 -32.15 -3.09
CA ASN A 253 -2.92 -31.46 -3.62
C ASN A 253 -3.41 -30.30 -2.72
N ASN A 254 -2.49 -29.66 -1.98
CA ASN A 254 -2.86 -28.76 -0.89
C ASN A 254 -3.54 -27.46 -1.34
N ILE A 255 -4.67 -27.13 -0.72
CA ILE A 255 -5.33 -25.82 -0.77
C ILE A 255 -4.39 -24.65 -0.43
N PHE A 256 -3.29 -24.91 0.29
CA PHE A 256 -2.32 -23.91 0.72
C PHE A 256 -1.19 -23.65 -0.28
N LYS A 257 -0.89 -24.59 -1.20
CA LYS A 257 0.28 -24.49 -2.09
C LYS A 257 0.22 -23.25 -2.99
N LYS A 258 -1.00 -22.87 -3.42
CA LYS A 258 -1.24 -21.63 -4.20
C LYS A 258 -0.91 -20.32 -3.47
N TYR A 259 -0.70 -20.37 -2.15
CA TYR A 259 -0.27 -19.20 -1.37
C TYR A 259 1.24 -19.22 -1.07
N CYS A 260 1.94 -20.29 -1.43
CA CYS A 260 3.39 -20.39 -1.36
C CYS A 260 3.99 -19.90 -2.67
N VAL A 261 4.03 -18.58 -2.83
CA VAL A 261 4.51 -17.89 -4.03
C VAL A 261 5.53 -16.83 -3.66
N THR A 262 6.34 -16.37 -4.61
CA THR A 262 7.11 -15.13 -4.46
C THR A 262 6.33 -13.92 -4.95
N LEU A 263 6.53 -12.79 -4.27
CA LEU A 263 5.91 -11.49 -4.56
C LEU A 263 6.78 -10.61 -5.45
N CYS A 264 7.92 -11.11 -5.93
CA CYS A 264 8.83 -10.37 -6.80
C CYS A 264 9.04 -11.04 -8.17
N SER A 265 9.58 -10.25 -9.10
CA SER A 265 10.09 -10.72 -10.38
C SER A 265 11.27 -11.68 -10.20
N GLU A 266 11.74 -12.29 -11.30
CA GLU A 266 12.98 -13.09 -11.32
C GLU A 266 14.20 -12.33 -10.81
N LYS A 267 14.25 -11.02 -11.10
CA LYS A 267 15.32 -10.13 -10.64
C LYS A 267 15.16 -9.71 -9.17
N GLY A 268 13.99 -9.94 -8.58
CA GLY A 268 13.68 -9.51 -7.22
C GLY A 268 12.98 -8.15 -7.12
N ASP A 269 12.34 -7.67 -8.19
CA ASP A 269 11.56 -6.44 -8.16
C ASP A 269 10.20 -6.67 -7.51
N PHE A 270 9.91 -5.95 -6.43
CA PHE A 270 8.63 -5.96 -5.73
C PHE A 270 7.81 -4.74 -6.14
N ARG A 271 6.58 -4.98 -6.59
CA ARG A 271 5.62 -3.93 -6.93
C ARG A 271 4.57 -3.81 -5.83
N CYS A 272 4.20 -2.57 -5.50
CA CYS A 272 3.11 -2.34 -4.55
C CYS A 272 1.79 -2.86 -5.10
N GLN A 273 1.03 -3.56 -4.26
CA GLN A 273 -0.28 -4.14 -4.60
C GLN A 273 -1.46 -3.19 -4.38
N GLY A 274 -1.19 -1.92 -4.03
CA GLY A 274 -2.18 -0.86 -3.88
C GLY A 274 -2.90 -0.86 -2.53
N LEU A 275 -3.88 0.04 -2.40
CA LEU A 275 -4.72 0.16 -1.21
C LEU A 275 -5.54 -1.12 -0.98
N TRP A 276 -6.12 -1.25 0.20
CA TRP A 276 -6.84 -2.47 0.57
C TRP A 276 -8.08 -2.73 -0.32
N ASN A 277 -8.73 -1.66 -0.75
CA ASN A 277 -9.92 -1.66 -1.60
C ASN A 277 -9.62 -1.59 -3.10
N GLU A 278 -8.35 -1.43 -3.49
CA GLU A 278 -7.93 -1.31 -4.90
C GLU A 278 -7.34 -2.63 -5.41
N LYS A 279 -7.45 -2.89 -6.71
CA LYS A 279 -6.84 -4.08 -7.33
C LYS A 279 -5.33 -3.92 -7.55
N HIS A 280 -4.89 -2.69 -7.84
CA HIS A 280 -3.51 -2.38 -8.18
C HIS A 280 -3.08 -1.05 -7.54
N CYS A 281 -1.77 -0.82 -7.46
CA CYS A 281 -1.23 0.46 -7.03
C CYS A 281 -1.31 1.50 -8.15
N ASN A 282 -1.88 2.67 -7.84
CA ASN A 282 -1.97 3.79 -8.80
C ASN A 282 -0.64 4.52 -9.03
N TYR A 283 0.37 4.26 -8.20
CA TYR A 283 1.70 4.86 -8.32
C TYR A 283 2.63 3.92 -9.09
N SER A 284 3.06 4.34 -10.29
CA SER A 284 3.95 3.57 -11.16
C SER A 284 5.34 3.36 -10.58
N ASN A 285 5.81 4.32 -9.75
CA ASN A 285 7.12 4.33 -9.11
C ASN A 285 7.15 3.57 -7.75
N HIS A 286 6.04 2.99 -7.30
CA HIS A 286 6.07 2.07 -6.14
C HIS A 286 6.59 0.69 -6.58
N LEU A 287 7.89 0.66 -6.86
CA LEU A 287 8.68 -0.48 -7.27
C LEU A 287 9.99 -0.44 -6.48
N ILE A 288 10.44 -1.59 -5.96
CA ILE A 288 11.71 -1.68 -5.23
C ILE A 288 12.37 -3.02 -5.49
N ASN A 289 13.69 -3.01 -5.66
CA ASN A 289 14.47 -4.24 -5.71
C ASN A 289 15.42 -4.29 -4.50
N PRO A 290 15.05 -4.95 -3.39
CA PRO A 290 15.90 -5.08 -2.21
C PRO A 290 17.15 -5.91 -2.48
N TYR A 291 17.25 -6.63 -3.60
CA TYR A 291 18.44 -7.38 -3.97
C TYR A 291 19.52 -6.52 -4.62
N SER A 292 19.20 -5.32 -5.10
CA SER A 292 20.15 -4.50 -5.85
C SER A 292 21.17 -3.80 -4.95
N SER A 293 20.79 -3.35 -3.76
CA SER A 293 21.68 -2.62 -2.85
C SER A 293 21.22 -2.73 -1.39
N ARG A 294 22.11 -2.39 -0.46
CA ARG A 294 21.82 -2.34 0.97
C ARG A 294 20.75 -1.30 1.29
N GLU A 295 20.79 -0.15 0.63
CA GLU A 295 19.83 0.95 0.82
C GLU A 295 18.43 0.48 0.45
N ASN A 296 18.28 -0.19 -0.70
CA ASN A 296 17.00 -0.75 -1.11
C ASN A 296 16.53 -1.85 -0.14
N LEU A 297 17.44 -2.68 0.38
CA LEU A 297 17.12 -3.66 1.42
C LEU A 297 16.60 -2.99 2.71
N ILE A 298 17.18 -1.86 3.12
CA ILE A 298 16.74 -1.09 4.28
C ILE A 298 15.39 -0.43 4.00
N LEU A 299 15.21 0.20 2.85
CA LEU A 299 13.94 0.80 2.44
C LEU A 299 12.82 -0.24 2.32
N PHE A 300 13.13 -1.49 1.96
CA PHE A 300 12.13 -2.55 1.96
C PHE A 300 11.56 -2.87 3.36
N GLN A 301 12.23 -2.46 4.44
CA GLN A 301 11.70 -2.64 5.81
C GLN A 301 10.48 -1.77 6.11
N ILE A 302 10.33 -0.63 5.42
CA ILE A 302 9.15 0.23 5.59
C ILE A 302 7.97 -0.21 4.70
N TRP A 303 8.20 -1.14 3.77
CA TRP A 303 7.11 -1.82 3.06
C TRP A 303 6.40 -2.80 4.00
N ASN A 304 5.08 -2.91 3.85
CA ASN A 304 4.24 -3.68 4.76
C ASN A 304 3.56 -4.83 4.02
N LEU A 305 3.44 -5.99 4.67
CA LEU A 305 2.49 -7.02 4.30
C LEU A 305 1.19 -6.76 5.06
N ASP A 306 0.32 -5.96 4.48
CA ASP A 306 -0.88 -5.42 5.11
C ASP A 306 -2.10 -6.35 5.00
N HIS A 307 -2.81 -6.51 6.12
CA HIS A 307 -4.00 -7.37 6.22
C HIS A 307 -5.23 -6.65 5.66
N GLN A 308 -5.82 -7.19 4.59
CA GLN A 308 -7.01 -6.60 3.95
C GLN A 308 -8.24 -6.71 4.88
N ILE A 309 -8.52 -7.92 5.37
CA ILE A 309 -9.37 -8.18 6.53
C ILE A 309 -8.52 -7.94 7.76
N GLU A 310 -8.82 -6.88 8.49
CA GLU A 310 -7.95 -6.39 9.56
C GLU A 310 -7.75 -7.40 10.70
N PHE A 311 -6.49 -7.60 11.06
CA PHE A 311 -6.06 -8.50 12.11
C PHE A 311 -6.80 -8.24 13.45
N ASN A 312 -6.68 -7.02 13.99
CA ASN A 312 -7.19 -6.67 15.33
C ASN A 312 -8.66 -6.25 15.31
N ARG A 313 -9.14 -5.66 14.20
CA ARG A 313 -10.51 -5.14 14.12
C ARG A 313 -11.53 -6.19 13.67
N SER A 314 -11.09 -7.28 13.05
CA SER A 314 -11.98 -8.24 12.39
C SER A 314 -11.66 -9.70 12.71
N VAL A 315 -10.44 -10.17 12.40
CA VAL A 315 -10.10 -11.61 12.51
C VAL A 315 -10.06 -12.09 13.97
N ILE A 316 -9.30 -11.42 14.84
CA ILE A 316 -9.20 -11.79 16.25
C ILE A 316 -10.56 -11.70 16.98
N PRO A 317 -11.35 -10.60 16.84
CA PRO A 317 -12.70 -10.53 17.40
C PRO A 317 -13.62 -11.67 16.93
N SER A 318 -13.57 -12.03 15.64
CA SER A 318 -14.34 -13.15 15.08
C SER A 318 -14.00 -14.49 15.75
N ILE A 319 -12.70 -14.77 15.97
CA ILE A 319 -12.25 -15.97 16.68
C ILE A 319 -12.84 -16.00 18.11
N ILE A 320 -12.67 -14.92 18.87
CA ILE A 320 -13.11 -14.83 20.27
C ILE A 320 -14.64 -14.99 20.36
N GLN A 321 -15.39 -14.35 19.46
CA GLN A 321 -16.84 -14.45 19.42
C GLN A 321 -17.31 -15.88 19.14
N ASN A 322 -16.70 -16.57 18.17
CA ASN A 322 -17.06 -17.94 17.83
C ASN A 322 -16.68 -18.93 18.95
N ILE A 323 -15.56 -18.73 19.64
CA ILE A 323 -15.21 -19.54 20.82
C ILE A 323 -16.23 -19.33 21.94
N ARG A 324 -16.62 -18.07 22.21
CA ARG A 324 -17.65 -17.78 23.22
C ARG A 324 -18.95 -18.51 22.92
N ARG A 325 -19.42 -18.48 21.67
CA ARG A 325 -20.62 -19.21 21.24
C ARG A 325 -20.51 -20.71 21.48
N MET A 326 -19.35 -21.31 21.21
CA MET A 326 -19.12 -22.74 21.46
C MET A 326 -19.09 -23.10 22.94
N THR A 327 -18.58 -22.23 23.81
CA THR A 327 -18.41 -22.56 25.22
C THR A 327 -19.64 -22.23 26.09
N THR A 328 -20.49 -21.29 25.66
CA THR A 328 -21.77 -21.01 26.33
C THR A 328 -22.76 -22.18 26.27
N GLU A 329 -22.62 -23.11 25.32
CA GLU A 329 -23.46 -24.31 25.26
C GLU A 329 -23.12 -25.34 26.33
N THR A 330 -21.84 -25.47 26.68
CA THR A 330 -21.35 -26.53 27.58
C THR A 330 -21.80 -26.29 29.02
N SER A 331 -22.15 -25.05 29.38
CA SER A 331 -22.57 -24.66 30.74
C SER A 331 -24.07 -24.79 31.00
N LYS A 332 -24.92 -24.99 29.97
CA LYS A 332 -26.39 -25.06 30.12
C LYS A 332 -26.93 -26.48 30.42
N SER A 333 -26.07 -27.46 30.68
CA SER A 333 -26.52 -28.82 31.05
C SER A 333 -26.95 -28.95 32.52
N ASN A 334 -26.77 -27.94 33.37
CA ASN A 334 -27.25 -27.93 34.75
C ASN A 334 -27.89 -26.58 35.09
N HIS A 335 -29.22 -26.56 35.18
CA HIS A 335 -30.12 -25.51 35.70
C HIS A 335 -30.70 -24.44 34.76
N SER A 336 -32.05 -24.41 34.82
CA SER A 336 -33.02 -23.35 34.53
C SER A 336 -33.08 -22.72 33.14
N LYS A 337 -34.22 -22.97 32.49
CA LYS A 337 -34.84 -22.13 31.47
C LYS A 337 -35.23 -20.79 32.10
N GLU A 338 -34.54 -19.71 31.78
CA GLU A 338 -35.15 -18.38 31.77
C GLU A 338 -34.74 -17.61 30.52
N ASN A 339 -35.74 -16.91 30.00
CA ASN A 339 -35.74 -16.16 28.76
C ASN A 339 -34.91 -14.89 28.91
N ASP A 340 -33.80 -14.79 28.20
CA ASP A 340 -33.31 -13.51 27.69
C ASP A 340 -32.49 -13.72 26.42
N GLY A 341 -32.90 -13.06 25.34
CA GLY A 341 -32.09 -12.79 24.16
C GLY A 341 -31.53 -13.98 23.37
N LYS A 342 -32.37 -14.73 22.64
CA LYS A 342 -32.02 -15.53 21.43
C LYS A 342 -30.55 -16.00 21.34
N ASP A 343 -30.09 -16.73 22.36
CA ASP A 343 -28.78 -17.39 22.37
C ASP A 343 -28.82 -18.50 21.30
N SER A 344 -28.45 -18.15 20.07
CA SER A 344 -28.39 -19.10 18.97
C SER A 344 -27.40 -20.20 19.34
N GLU A 345 -27.89 -21.43 19.41
CA GLU A 345 -27.09 -22.66 19.43
C GLU A 345 -25.87 -22.50 18.50
N ALA A 346 -24.70 -22.94 18.94
CA ALA A 346 -23.44 -22.98 18.20
C ALA A 346 -23.60 -23.89 16.99
N ILE A 347 -24.24 -23.35 15.95
CA ILE A 347 -24.56 -24.04 14.72
C ILE A 347 -23.53 -23.72 13.65
N CYS A 348 -23.20 -24.74 12.88
CA CYS A 348 -22.56 -24.59 11.58
C CYS A 348 -23.55 -23.95 10.61
N THR A 349 -23.20 -22.77 10.11
CA THR A 349 -24.07 -21.99 9.19
C THR A 349 -24.23 -22.63 7.81
N ILE A 350 -23.31 -23.53 7.42
CA ILE A 350 -23.36 -24.21 6.11
C ILE A 350 -24.38 -25.35 6.10
N HIS A 351 -24.37 -26.18 7.15
CA HIS A 351 -25.14 -27.41 7.21
C HIS A 351 -26.33 -27.35 8.19
N ASN A 352 -26.47 -26.23 8.91
CA ASN A 352 -27.46 -26.00 9.95
C ASN A 352 -27.49 -27.13 11.00
N ARG A 353 -26.32 -27.44 11.55
CA ARG A 353 -26.10 -28.53 12.52
C ARG A 353 -25.24 -28.05 13.68
N LYS A 354 -25.29 -28.75 14.80
CA LYS A 354 -24.40 -28.49 15.93
C LYS A 354 -22.93 -28.45 15.49
N ALA A 355 -22.26 -27.36 15.80
CA ALA A 355 -20.86 -27.18 15.50
C ALA A 355 -19.99 -28.11 16.35
N LYS A 356 -18.84 -28.48 15.78
CA LYS A 356 -17.81 -29.29 16.44
C LYS A 356 -16.53 -28.52 16.66
N ASN A 357 -16.24 -27.52 15.82
CA ASN A 357 -15.04 -26.71 15.91
C ASN A 357 -15.23 -25.36 15.20
N LEU A 358 -14.21 -24.52 15.24
CA LEU A 358 -14.06 -23.31 14.44
C LEU A 358 -13.38 -23.62 13.10
N SER A 359 -13.56 -22.73 12.13
CA SER A 359 -12.86 -22.77 10.84
C SER A 359 -11.39 -22.31 10.96
N VAL A 360 -10.55 -23.17 11.56
CA VAL A 360 -9.11 -22.94 11.79
C VAL A 360 -8.36 -22.61 10.49
N ILE A 361 -8.60 -23.33 9.39
CA ILE A 361 -7.96 -23.06 8.09
C ILE A 361 -8.35 -21.68 7.58
N THR A 362 -9.63 -21.32 7.70
CA THR A 362 -10.08 -19.99 7.25
C THR A 362 -9.34 -18.88 8.00
N TYR A 363 -9.23 -18.98 9.33
CA TYR A 363 -8.47 -18.02 10.13
C TYR A 363 -6.97 -18.03 9.82
N PHE A 364 -6.38 -19.21 9.60
CA PHE A 364 -4.98 -19.34 9.20
C PHE A 364 -4.70 -18.58 7.90
N LEU A 365 -5.58 -18.74 6.90
CA LEU A 365 -5.45 -18.05 5.62
C LEU A 365 -5.57 -16.53 5.77
N GLU A 366 -6.49 -16.06 6.61
CA GLU A 366 -6.68 -14.63 6.87
C GLU A 366 -5.52 -14.01 7.65
N LEU A 367 -4.84 -14.77 8.51
CA LEU A 367 -3.76 -14.25 9.35
C LEU A 367 -2.37 -14.31 8.69
N PHE A 368 -2.08 -15.32 7.88
CA PHE A 368 -0.69 -15.66 7.54
C PHE A 368 -0.39 -15.74 6.04
N THR A 369 -1.39 -15.59 5.17
CA THR A 369 -1.22 -15.86 3.73
C THR A 369 -1.61 -14.68 2.85
N ILE A 370 -1.10 -14.69 1.62
CA ILE A 370 -1.46 -13.71 0.58
C ILE A 370 -2.93 -13.74 0.16
N LYS A 371 -3.74 -14.69 0.65
CA LYS A 371 -5.20 -14.59 0.55
C LYS A 371 -5.71 -13.28 1.15
N ASN A 372 -5.03 -12.79 2.19
CA ASN A 372 -5.42 -11.59 2.92
C ASN A 372 -4.27 -10.61 3.16
N LEU A 373 -3.04 -10.94 2.74
CA LEU A 373 -1.88 -10.06 2.86
C LEU A 373 -1.55 -9.41 1.52
N LYS A 374 -1.43 -8.08 1.50
CA LYS A 374 -0.88 -7.32 0.37
C LYS A 374 0.44 -6.67 0.72
N LEU A 375 1.44 -6.79 -0.15
CA LEU A 375 2.68 -6.03 -0.08
C LEU A 375 2.44 -4.60 -0.57
N VAL A 376 2.54 -3.64 0.35
CA VAL A 376 2.25 -2.23 0.08
C VAL A 376 3.40 -1.32 0.46
N HIS A 377 3.66 -0.34 -0.40
CA HIS A 377 4.51 0.80 -0.06
C HIS A 377 3.90 1.56 1.13
N ILE A 378 4.71 2.24 1.94
CA ILE A 378 4.24 2.95 3.14
C ILE A 378 3.12 3.97 2.83
N VAL A 379 3.14 4.58 1.64
CA VAL A 379 2.10 5.53 1.18
C VAL A 379 0.77 4.84 0.88
N CYS A 380 0.80 3.57 0.46
CA CYS A 380 -0.40 2.75 0.19
C CYS A 380 -0.83 1.93 1.41
N HIS A 381 -0.14 2.05 2.53
CA HIS A 381 -0.56 1.43 3.79
C HIS A 381 -1.58 2.34 4.48
N ASP A 382 -2.84 2.19 4.08
CA ASP A 382 -3.96 2.86 4.71
C ASP A 382 -4.13 2.37 6.15
N LYS A 383 -4.11 3.30 7.12
CA LYS A 383 -4.32 2.99 8.54
C LYS A 383 -5.76 3.26 9.00
N SER A 384 -6.63 3.66 8.08
CA SER A 384 -8.06 3.82 8.32
C SER A 384 -8.73 2.45 8.57
N VAL A 385 -10.05 2.44 8.79
CA VAL A 385 -10.80 1.20 9.04
C VAL A 385 -11.16 0.57 7.71
N HIS A 386 -10.83 -0.71 7.54
CA HIS A 386 -11.23 -1.46 6.35
C HIS A 386 -12.64 -2.02 6.58
N SER A 387 -13.46 -2.02 5.53
CA SER A 387 -14.84 -2.52 5.64
C SER A 387 -14.95 -4.05 5.57
N LEU A 388 -13.83 -4.76 5.40
CA LEU A 388 -13.80 -6.21 5.22
C LEU A 388 -13.90 -6.96 6.55
N ILE A 389 -14.81 -7.93 6.60
CA ILE A 389 -15.03 -8.79 7.77
C ILE A 389 -14.46 -10.20 7.57
N SER A 390 -14.03 -10.82 8.67
CA SER A 390 -13.54 -12.20 8.68
C SER A 390 -14.63 -13.18 8.23
N ASN A 391 -14.24 -14.16 7.41
CA ASN A 391 -15.10 -15.26 6.97
C ASN A 391 -15.10 -16.44 7.95
N GLY A 392 -14.39 -16.29 9.07
CA GLY A 392 -14.30 -17.30 10.10
C GLY A 392 -15.65 -17.63 10.72
N ARG A 393 -15.87 -18.92 10.98
CA ARG A 393 -17.19 -19.46 11.36
C ARG A 393 -17.08 -20.74 12.18
N LEU A 394 -18.20 -21.18 12.70
CA LEU A 394 -18.38 -22.49 13.31
C LEU A 394 -18.62 -23.56 12.24
N ILE A 395 -18.01 -24.72 12.40
CA ILE A 395 -18.06 -25.85 11.45
C ILE A 395 -18.47 -27.14 12.13
N CYS A 396 -19.21 -28.00 11.40
CA CYS A 396 -19.65 -29.32 11.86
C CYS A 396 -18.89 -30.44 11.14
N GLU A 397 -19.15 -31.70 11.50
CA GLU A 397 -18.50 -32.89 10.94
C GLU A 397 -18.64 -33.07 9.42
N LYS A 398 -19.65 -32.43 8.79
CA LYS A 398 -19.83 -32.45 7.34
C LYS A 398 -18.94 -31.48 6.57
N CYS A 399 -18.37 -30.47 7.23
CA CYS A 399 -17.53 -29.48 6.57
C CYS A 399 -16.21 -30.11 6.11
N ASP A 400 -15.79 -29.78 4.89
CA ASP A 400 -14.56 -30.31 4.31
C ASP A 400 -13.32 -29.89 5.10
N GLU A 401 -13.33 -28.65 5.59
CA GLU A 401 -12.30 -28.14 6.52
C GLU A 401 -12.21 -29.00 7.79
N TYR A 402 -13.35 -29.40 8.38
CA TYR A 402 -13.34 -30.25 9.57
C TYR A 402 -12.77 -31.63 9.27
N LYS A 403 -13.18 -32.24 8.15
CA LYS A 403 -12.67 -33.55 7.70
C LYS A 403 -11.16 -33.49 7.47
N TYR A 404 -10.69 -32.45 6.79
CA TYR A 404 -9.27 -32.22 6.52
C TYR A 404 -8.46 -32.12 7.81
N ILE A 405 -8.88 -31.27 8.76
CA ILE A 405 -8.18 -31.11 10.05
C ILE A 405 -8.13 -32.43 10.82
N ARG A 406 -9.23 -33.19 10.84
CA ARG A 406 -9.27 -34.50 11.49
C ARG A 406 -8.31 -35.50 10.85
N GLU A 407 -8.25 -35.54 9.53
CA GLU A 407 -7.32 -36.41 8.81
C GLU A 407 -5.86 -36.00 9.06
N PHE A 408 -5.57 -34.70 8.99
CA PHE A 408 -4.26 -34.13 9.27
C PHE A 408 -3.77 -34.45 10.68
N GLN A 409 -4.61 -34.26 11.70
CA GLN A 409 -4.30 -34.61 13.09
C GLN A 409 -4.02 -36.10 13.26
N LYS A 410 -4.81 -36.98 12.61
CA LYS A 410 -4.55 -38.43 12.61
C LYS A 410 -3.19 -38.78 12.00
N LYS A 411 -2.83 -38.17 10.86
CA LYS A 411 -1.53 -38.36 10.21
C LYS A 411 -0.37 -37.93 11.12
N ILE A 412 -0.50 -36.80 11.81
CA ILE A 412 0.51 -36.34 12.77
C ILE A 412 0.64 -37.31 13.96
N GLN A 413 -0.48 -37.73 14.56
CA GLN A 413 -0.48 -38.65 15.70
C GLN A 413 0.10 -40.03 15.32
N ALA A 414 -0.23 -40.56 14.16
CA ALA A 414 0.33 -41.83 13.67
C ALA A 414 1.87 -41.76 13.51
N ASN A 415 2.39 -40.63 13.00
CA ASN A 415 3.82 -40.39 12.88
C ASN A 415 4.53 -40.16 14.23
N GLN A 416 3.79 -39.77 15.27
CA GLN A 416 4.31 -39.68 16.64
C GLN A 416 4.32 -41.06 17.33
N ASN A 417 3.30 -41.90 17.12
CA ASN A 417 3.17 -43.21 17.75
C ASN A 417 4.09 -44.29 17.16
N ARG A 418 4.43 -44.22 15.86
CA ARG A 418 5.45 -45.08 15.21
C ARG A 418 6.87 -44.95 15.77
N LYS A 419 7.07 -44.11 16.81
CA LYS A 419 8.35 -43.90 17.50
C LYS A 419 8.43 -44.57 18.87
N MET A 420 7.33 -45.10 19.41
CA MET A 420 7.31 -45.82 20.69
C MET A 420 7.38 -47.34 20.54
N GLN A 421 7.45 -47.82 19.29
CA GLN A 421 7.86 -49.16 18.89
C GLN A 421 9.20 -49.02 18.19
#